data_AF-A0A172TX55-F1
#
_entry.id   AF-A0A172TX55-F1
#
_cell.length_a   1.000
_cell.length_b   1.000
_cell.length_c   1.000
_cell.angle_alpha   90.00
_cell.angle_beta   90.00
_cell.angle_gamma   90.00
#
_symmetry.space_group_name_H-M   'P 1'
#
loop_
_entity.id
_entity.type
_entity.pdbx_description
1 polymer ?
#
loop_
_entity_poly.entity_id
_entity_poly.type
_entity_poly.pdbx_seq_one_letter_code
_entity_poly.pdbx_strand_id
1 'polypeptide(L)' 'MAAALNFRVVESFDSQEFSTTIEKLLEEGWLLHGPMTAFPNEVEDGKVATVRYVQALIKDATPKRKTGFSTSMPQL' A
#
# COMPACT_ATOMS: atom_id res chain seq x y z
N MET A 1 0.01 -6.66 22.60
CA MET A 1 0.51 -5.34 22.16
C MET A 1 0.00 -5.17 20.73
N ALA A 2 -0.92 -4.24 20.47
CA ALA A 2 -1.55 -4.12 19.15
C ALA A 2 -0.54 -3.55 18.14
N ALA A 3 -0.35 -4.24 17.01
CA ALA A 3 0.42 -3.72 15.90
C ALA A 3 -0.25 -2.44 15.38
N ALA A 4 0.51 -1.36 15.24
CA ALA A 4 -0.01 -0.13 14.65
C ALA A 4 -0.06 -0.34 13.14
N LEU A 5 -1.21 -0.75 12.61
CA LEU A 5 -1.41 -0.93 11.18
C LEU A 5 -1.83 0.40 10.56
N ASN A 6 -1.11 0.84 9.54
CA ASN A 6 -1.49 1.96 8.69
C ASN A 6 -2.26 1.44 7.48
N PHE A 7 -3.31 2.15 7.11
CA PHE A 7 -4.14 1.84 5.95
C PHE A 7 -4.11 3.00 4.99
N ARG A 8 -4.08 2.70 3.69
CA ARG A 8 -4.14 3.69 2.61
C ARG A 8 -4.98 3.13 1.47
N VAL A 9 -5.76 3.99 0.84
CA VAL A 9 -6.46 3.66 -0.42
C VAL A 9 -5.87 4.53 -1.52
N VAL A 10 -5.60 3.93 -2.67
CA VAL A 10 -5.20 4.62 -3.90
C VAL A 10 -6.36 4.50 -4.88
N GLU A 11 -6.72 5.64 -5.46
CA GLU A 11 -7.75 5.77 -6.47
C GLU A 11 -7.23 6.65 -7.61
N SER A 12 -7.44 6.24 -8.85
CA SER A 12 -7.18 7.09 -10.04
C SER A 12 -8.08 6.67 -11.21
N PHE A 13 -8.23 7.56 -12.18
CA PHE A 13 -8.89 7.30 -13.46
C PHE A 13 -7.90 6.99 -14.58
N ASP A 14 -6.60 7.20 -14.34
CA ASP A 14 -5.51 6.90 -15.26
C ASP A 14 -4.82 5.60 -14.82
N SER A 15 -4.82 4.60 -15.72
CA SER A 15 -4.23 3.29 -15.42
C SER A 15 -2.71 3.33 -15.19
N GLN A 16 -2.00 4.23 -15.87
CA GLN A 16 -0.55 4.33 -15.79
C GLN A 16 -0.13 5.06 -14.52
N GLU A 17 -0.81 6.16 -14.17
CA GLU A 17 -0.61 6.85 -12.90
C GLU A 17 -0.92 5.92 -11.72
N PHE A 18 -2.02 5.18 -11.81
CA PHE A 18 -2.42 4.20 -10.81
C PHE A 18 -1.32 3.15 -10.59
N SER A 19 -0.88 2.49 -11.67
CA SER A 19 0.13 1.43 -11.60
C SER A 19 1.46 1.94 -11.03
N THR A 20 1.92 3.09 -11.50
CA THR A 20 3.16 3.74 -11.01
C THR A 20 3.07 4.06 -9.51
N THR A 21 1.91 4.54 -9.07
CA THR A 21 1.69 4.86 -7.65
C THR A 21 1.70 3.61 -6.79
N ILE A 22 1.07 2.52 -7.25
CA ILE A 22 1.07 1.25 -6.53
C ILE A 22 2.50 0.69 -6.42
N GLU A 23 3.24 0.64 -7.52
CA GLU A 23 4.63 0.16 -7.54
C GLU A 23 5.51 0.91 -6.53
N LYS A 24 5.44 2.25 -6.53
CA LYS A 24 6.17 3.07 -5.56
C LYS A 24 5.81 2.75 -4.11
N LEU A 25 4.52 2.53 -3.81
CA LEU A 25 4.10 2.20 -2.45
C LEU A 25 4.58 0.80 -2.03
N LEU A 26 4.62 -0.16 -2.95
CA LEU A 26 5.19 -1.48 -2.69
C LEU A 26 6.69 -1.38 -2.37
N GLU A 27 7.44 -0.56 -3.11
CA GLU A 27 8.86 -0.27 -2.83
C GLU A 27 9.05 0.39 -1.45
N GLU A 28 8.13 1.26 -1.04
CA GLU A 28 8.13 1.87 0.29
C GLU A 28 7.74 0.90 1.42
N GLY A 29 7.40 -0.36 1.09
CA GLY A 29 7.06 -1.40 2.05
C GLY A 29 5.59 -1.44 2.45
N TRP A 30 4.70 -0.85 1.65
CA TRP A 30 3.27 -1.14 1.75
C TRP A 30 2.96 -2.49 1.12
N LEU A 31 1.89 -3.13 1.58
CA LEU A 31 1.40 -4.40 1.07
C LEU A 31 0.01 -4.21 0.49
N LEU A 32 -0.32 -4.94 -0.58
CA LEU A 32 -1.67 -4.98 -1.14
C LEU A 32 -2.63 -5.57 -0.10
N HIS A 33 -3.78 -4.93 0.07
CA HIS A 33 -4.84 -5.40 0.94
C HIS A 33 -6.13 -5.57 0.14
N GLY A 34 -6.53 -6.83 -0.05
CA GLY A 34 -7.72 -7.16 -0.84
C GLY A 34 -7.53 -7.00 -2.35
N PRO A 35 -8.58 -7.31 -3.13
CA PRO A 35 -8.52 -7.26 -4.59
C PRO A 35 -8.51 -5.82 -5.11
N MET A 36 -7.78 -5.59 -6.20
CA MET A 36 -7.92 -4.39 -7.02
C MET A 36 -9.33 -4.36 -7.61
N THR A 37 -10.00 -3.22 -7.52
CA THR A 37 -11.31 -3.03 -8.15
C THR A 37 -11.19 -2.01 -9.27
N ALA A 38 -11.74 -2.34 -10.45
CA ALA A 38 -11.87 -1.43 -11.57
C ALA A 38 -13.33 -1.43 -12.03
N PHE A 39 -13.93 -0.24 -12.20
CA PHE A 39 -15.32 -0.12 -12.63
C PHE A 39 -15.53 1.09 -13.54
N PRO A 40 -16.53 1.04 -14.44
CA PRO A 40 -16.92 2.20 -15.25
C PRO A 40 -17.24 3.39 -14.34
N ASN A 41 -16.58 4.51 -14.59
CA ASN A 41 -16.85 5.76 -13.88
C ASN A 41 -17.86 6.62 -14.64
N GLU A 42 -17.59 6.85 -15.92
CA GLU A 42 -18.50 7.55 -16.83
C GLU A 42 -18.78 6.68 -18.06
N VAL A 43 -20.03 6.74 -18.51
CA VAL A 43 -20.50 6.05 -19.70
C VAL A 43 -21.15 7.08 -20.61
N GLU A 44 -20.62 7.23 -21.83
CA GLU A 44 -21.13 8.13 -22.86
C GLU A 44 -21.54 7.31 -24.08
N ASP A 45 -22.74 7.56 -24.61
CA ASP A 45 -23.30 6.84 -25.77
C ASP A 45 -23.23 5.30 -25.66
N GLY A 46 -23.42 4.79 -24.44
CA GLY A 46 -23.38 3.36 -24.15
C GLY A 46 -21.98 2.74 -24.14
N LYS A 47 -20.92 3.56 -24.22
CA LYS A 47 -19.52 3.13 -24.10
C LYS A 47 -18.91 3.68 -22.81
N VAL A 48 -18.05 2.89 -22.18
CA VAL A 48 -17.29 3.35 -21.00
C VAL A 48 -16.32 4.42 -21.45
N ALA A 49 -16.53 5.66 -21.00
CA ALA A 49 -15.69 6.81 -21.30
C ALA A 49 -14.48 6.86 -20.36
N THR A 50 -14.69 6.58 -19.07
CA THR A 50 -13.62 6.54 -18.06
C THR A 50 -13.78 5.34 -17.13
N VAL A 51 -12.65 4.79 -16.67
CA VAL A 51 -12.60 3.69 -15.68
C VAL A 51 -11.97 4.22 -14.41
N ARG A 52 -12.56 3.90 -13.26
CA ARG A 52 -11.99 4.19 -11.94
C ARG A 52 -11.30 2.94 -11.40
N TYR A 53 -10.04 3.09 -11.00
CA TYR A 53 -9.21 2.05 -10.40
C TYR A 53 -9.06 2.33 -8.90
N VAL A 54 -9.21 1.30 -8.07
CA VAL A 54 -9.13 1.39 -6.61
C VAL A 54 -8.33 0.22 -6.04
N GLN A 55 -7.37 0.49 -5.17
CA GLN A 55 -6.63 -0.51 -4.41
C GLN A 55 -6.39 -0.03 -2.98
N ALA A 56 -6.69 -0.89 -2.01
CA ALA A 56 -6.31 -0.68 -0.62
C ALA A 56 -4.93 -1.28 -0.33
N LEU A 57 -4.17 -0.61 0.54
CA LEU A 57 -2.86 -1.02 1.00
C LEU A 57 -2.77 -0.94 2.52
N ILE A 58 -1.92 -1.79 3.08
CA ILE A 58 -1.63 -1.86 4.51
C ILE A 58 -0.13 -1.80 4.75
N LYS A 59 0.30 -1.17 5.84
CA LYS A 59 1.70 -1.15 6.27
C LYS A 59 1.79 -1.31 7.77
N ASP A 60 2.71 -2.16 8.22
CA ASP A 60 3.04 -2.26 9.64
C ASP A 60 3.86 -1.04 10.07
N ALA A 61 3.29 -0.22 10.95
CA ALA A 61 3.93 0.95 11.54
C ALA A 61 4.63 0.64 12.86
N THR A 62 4.63 -0.63 13.30
CA THR A 62 5.32 -1.05 14.51
C THR A 62 6.81 -0.74 14.34
N PRO A 63 7.40 0.15 15.16
CA PRO A 63 8.81 0.44 15.06
C PRO A 63 9.57 -0.85 15.35
N LYS A 64 10.31 -1.36 14.36
CA LYS A 64 11.22 -2.49 14.57
C LYS A 64 12.19 -2.07 15.67
N ARG A 65 12.03 -2.62 16.89
CA ARG A 65 13.00 -2.44 17.97
C ARG A 65 14.35 -2.85 17.39
N LYS A 66 15.30 -1.90 17.32
CA LYS A 66 16.70 -2.24 17.08
C LYS A 66 17.08 -3.21 18.20
N THR A 67 17.22 -4.49 17.88
CA THR A 67 17.84 -5.47 18.76
C THR A 67 19.31 -5.09 18.84
N GLY A 68 19.63 -4.15 19.75
CA GLY A 68 21.01 -3.92 20.14
C GLY A 68 21.52 -5.23 20.74
N PHE A 69 22.39 -5.92 20.01
CA PHE A 69 23.25 -6.93 20.61
C PHE A 69 24.15 -6.21 21.61
N SER A 70 23.73 -6.18 22.87
CA SER A 70 24.61 -5.86 23.98
C SER A 70 25.43 -7.12 24.24
N THR A 71 26.61 -7.22 23.64
CA THR A 71 27.64 -8.13 24.13
C THR A 71 28.19 -7.53 25.42
N SER A 72 27.52 -7.79 26.54
CA SER A 72 28.16 -7.66 27.85
C SER A 72 29.29 -8.68 27.89
N MET A 73 30.54 -8.23 27.70
CA MET A 73 31.71 -9.06 27.97
C MET A 73 31.67 -9.52 29.43
N PRO A 74 31.85 -10.81 29.74
CA PRO A 74 32.11 -11.23 31.10
C PRO A 74 33.50 -10.71 31.50
N GLN A 75 33.56 -9.86 32.52
CA GLN A 75 34.81 -9.57 33.21
C GLN A 75 35.20 -10.82 33.99
N LEU A 76 36.38 -11.36 33.69
CA LEU A 76 37.14 -12.29 34.53
C LEU A 76 38.32 -11.53 35.13
#